data_AF-A0A7Z9BZH0-F1
#
_entry.id   AF-A0A7Z9BZH0-F1
#
_cell.length_a   1.000
_cell.length_b   1.000
_cell.length_c   1.000
_cell.angle_alpha   90.00
_cell.angle_beta   90.00
_cell.angle_gamma   90.00
#
_symmetry.space_group_name_H-M   'P 1'
#
loop_
_entity.id
_entity.type
_entity.pdbx_description
1 polymer ?
#
loop_
_entity_poly.entity_id
_entity_poly.type
_entity_poly.pdbx_seq_one_letter_code
_entity_poly.pdbx_strand_id
1 'polypeptide(L)'
;MDTNKNIKNGATLFLTGLATVGLVLGEAVFSSASAAQQLFCNGRMNNGWTYSAQFLNGRFTEIRWERPGQPPLVSNLTFQSTNEARQPVYTGSIMAATMVTLVDLSRGNVRSGSQILVTAEEWGTSTGNCGISSDNSMGNSSDWFTTARKNLVGSNANQARRWLKRNNFFFNQTLEQTNRRIVERWNRNNPNGAIDVIFVNNTVSDVVMAR
;
A
#
# COMPACT_ATOMS: atom_id res chain seq x y z
N MET A 1 -37.58 -31.19 -56.15
CA MET A 1 -37.91 -31.47 -57.56
C MET A 1 -38.97 -30.46 -57.97
N ASP A 2 -38.80 -29.48 -58.84
CA ASP A 2 -37.67 -29.06 -59.66
C ASP A 2 -37.86 -27.59 -60.07
N THR A 3 -36.71 -26.91 -60.18
CA THR A 3 -36.35 -25.67 -60.88
C THR A 3 -37.37 -24.94 -61.79
N ASN A 4 -37.37 -23.59 -61.74
CA ASN A 4 -36.87 -22.80 -62.89
C ASN A 4 -36.61 -21.30 -62.60
N LYS A 5 -35.43 -20.86 -63.03
CA LYS A 5 -34.97 -19.46 -63.09
C LYS A 5 -35.58 -18.77 -64.30
N ASN A 6 -35.87 -17.48 -64.21
CA ASN A 6 -35.79 -16.59 -65.37
C ASN A 6 -35.04 -15.31 -65.02
N ILE A 7 -33.89 -15.18 -65.66
CA ILE A 7 -32.98 -14.03 -65.67
C ILE A 7 -33.43 -13.13 -66.83
N LYS A 8 -33.52 -11.81 -66.60
CA LYS A 8 -33.44 -10.83 -67.68
C LYS A 8 -32.47 -9.71 -67.30
N ASN A 9 -31.33 -9.74 -68.01
CA ASN A 9 -30.64 -8.64 -68.68
C ASN A 9 -30.27 -7.42 -67.81
N GLY A 10 -28.99 -7.16 -67.55
CA GLY A 10 -28.07 -6.48 -68.47
C GLY A 10 -28.06 -4.98 -68.12
N ALA A 11 -26.97 -4.25 -67.93
CA ALA A 11 -25.57 -4.45 -68.26
C ALA A 11 -24.67 -3.76 -67.22
N THR A 12 -23.48 -4.33 -67.06
CA THR A 12 -22.19 -3.71 -66.72
C THR A 12 -22.00 -2.32 -67.36
N LEU A 13 -21.25 -1.33 -66.84
CA LEU A 13 -20.02 -1.34 -66.03
C LEU A 13 -19.68 0.11 -65.58
N PHE A 14 -18.74 0.21 -64.63
CA PHE A 14 -17.85 1.34 -64.26
C PHE A 14 -18.38 2.36 -63.23
N LEU A 15 -17.64 2.82 -62.21
CA LEU A 15 -16.22 2.70 -61.83
C LEU A 15 -16.08 3.06 -60.34
N THR A 16 -15.17 2.35 -59.64
CA THR A 16 -14.33 2.79 -58.50
C THR A 16 -14.95 3.34 -57.21
N GLY A 17 -14.75 2.60 -56.11
CA GLY A 17 -14.80 3.12 -54.75
C GLY A 17 -14.52 2.03 -53.71
N LEU A 18 -13.25 1.75 -53.43
CA LEU A 18 -12.79 0.92 -52.32
C LEU A 18 -13.26 1.52 -50.97
N ALA A 19 -14.05 0.77 -50.20
CA ALA A 19 -14.06 0.90 -48.75
C ALA A 19 -14.57 -0.40 -48.12
N THR A 20 -13.62 -1.23 -47.72
CA THR A 20 -13.77 -2.29 -46.73
C THR A 20 -14.39 -1.71 -45.45
N VAL A 21 -15.55 -2.20 -45.02
CA VAL A 21 -16.04 -1.97 -43.65
C VAL A 21 -15.98 -3.30 -42.92
N GLY A 22 -15.02 -3.35 -41.99
CA GLY A 22 -14.60 -4.54 -41.29
C GLY A 22 -15.61 -5.06 -40.27
N LEU A 23 -15.45 -6.35 -39.96
CA LEU A 23 -16.03 -7.00 -38.80
C LEU A 23 -15.66 -6.22 -37.52
N VAL A 24 -16.68 -5.74 -36.82
CA VAL A 24 -16.55 -5.24 -35.45
C VAL A 24 -16.40 -6.47 -34.54
N LEU A 25 -15.15 -6.84 -34.23
CA LEU A 25 -14.87 -7.72 -33.10
C LEU A 25 -15.18 -6.92 -31.83
N GLY A 26 -16.22 -7.34 -31.11
CA GLY A 26 -16.54 -6.79 -29.80
C GLY A 26 -15.39 -7.04 -28.84
N GLU A 27 -14.60 -6.01 -28.58
CA GLU A 27 -13.58 -6.03 -27.55
C GLU A 27 -14.28 -6.13 -26.20
N ALA A 28 -14.30 -7.33 -25.64
CA ALA A 28 -14.59 -7.52 -24.23
C ALA A 28 -13.59 -6.67 -23.45
N VAL A 29 -14.08 -5.58 -22.86
CA VAL A 29 -13.32 -4.75 -21.92
C VAL A 29 -13.07 -5.62 -20.69
N PHE A 30 -11.99 -6.38 -20.72
CA PHE A 30 -11.43 -7.00 -19.53
C PHE A 30 -10.99 -5.85 -18.64
N SER A 31 -11.85 -5.44 -17.69
CA SER A 31 -11.41 -4.64 -16.55
C SER A 31 -10.28 -5.42 -15.89
N SER A 32 -9.06 -4.94 -16.07
CA SER A 32 -7.91 -5.44 -15.35
C SER A 32 -8.28 -5.43 -13.88
N ALA A 33 -8.26 -6.61 -13.24
CA ALA A 33 -8.36 -6.71 -11.81
C ALA A 33 -7.30 -5.76 -11.23
N SER A 34 -7.73 -4.61 -10.71
CA SER A 34 -6.83 -3.64 -10.12
C SER A 34 -6.13 -4.37 -8.98
N ALA A 35 -4.81 -4.58 -9.10
CA ALA A 35 -4.02 -5.07 -7.99
C ALA A 35 -4.43 -4.27 -6.75
N ALA A 36 -4.86 -4.96 -5.69
CA ALA A 36 -5.35 -4.32 -4.49
C ALA A 36 -4.33 -3.31 -3.99
N GLN A 37 -4.59 -2.03 -4.23
CA GLN A 37 -3.60 -0.99 -4.01
C GLN A 37 -3.51 -0.79 -2.50
N GLN A 38 -2.42 -1.27 -1.91
CA GLN A 38 -2.14 -1.02 -0.50
C GLN A 38 -1.70 0.43 -0.36
N LEU A 39 -2.48 1.22 0.38
CA LEU A 39 -2.16 2.61 0.70
C LEU A 39 -1.98 2.73 2.21
N PHE A 40 -1.17 3.70 2.62
CA PHE A 40 -1.02 4.06 4.02
C PHE A 40 -1.34 5.52 4.19
N CYS A 41 -2.10 5.83 5.24
CA CYS A 41 -2.49 7.19 5.57
C CYS A 41 -1.92 7.54 6.94
N ASN A 42 -1.00 8.51 6.97
CA ASN A 42 -0.26 8.85 8.18
C ASN A 42 -0.68 10.22 8.71
N GLY A 43 -0.63 10.38 10.02
CA GLY A 43 -0.90 11.65 10.69
C GLY A 43 -0.35 11.68 12.10
N ARG A 44 -0.60 12.79 12.81
CA ARG A 44 -0.13 13.01 14.18
C ARG A 44 -1.21 13.65 15.02
N MET A 45 -1.47 13.07 16.19
CA MET A 45 -2.36 13.60 17.21
C MET A 45 -1.67 14.70 18.02
N ASN A 46 -2.46 15.62 18.58
CA ASN A 46 -1.95 16.75 19.36
C ASN A 46 -1.21 16.32 20.63
N ASN A 47 -1.58 15.17 21.21
CA ASN A 47 -0.93 14.60 22.39
C ASN A 47 0.42 13.89 22.10
N GLY A 48 0.89 13.94 20.84
CA GLY A 48 2.20 13.46 20.44
C GLY A 48 2.25 12.03 19.91
N TRP A 49 1.12 11.32 19.84
CA TRP A 49 1.02 10.04 19.14
C TRP A 49 1.02 10.27 17.62
N THR A 50 1.86 9.52 16.90
CA THR A 50 1.76 9.38 15.45
C THR A 50 0.90 8.16 15.12
N TYR A 51 0.29 8.17 13.95
CA TYR A 51 -0.50 7.02 13.50
C TYR A 51 -0.30 6.72 12.02
N SER A 52 -0.50 5.45 11.67
CA SER A 52 -0.53 4.95 10.31
C SER A 52 -1.76 4.06 10.12
N ALA A 53 -2.70 4.49 9.28
CA ALA A 53 -3.87 3.72 8.90
C ALA A 53 -3.60 2.94 7.62
N GLN A 54 -3.88 1.63 7.63
CA GLN A 54 -3.70 0.76 6.48
C GLN A 54 -4.99 0.68 5.67
N PHE A 55 -4.88 0.96 4.37
CA PHE A 55 -5.91 0.72 3.38
C PHE A 55 -5.54 -0.48 2.51
N LEU A 56 -6.37 -1.52 2.55
CA LEU A 56 -6.16 -2.78 1.85
C LEU A 56 -7.49 -3.25 1.25
N ASN A 57 -7.46 -3.73 0.00
CA ASN A 57 -8.65 -4.26 -0.69
C ASN A 57 -9.85 -3.29 -0.65
N GLY A 58 -9.60 -1.98 -0.77
CA GLY A 58 -10.66 -0.97 -0.79
C GLY A 58 -11.20 -0.55 0.58
N ARG A 59 -10.58 -0.97 1.70
CA ARG A 59 -11.05 -0.68 3.05
C ARG A 59 -9.90 -0.34 4.00
N PHE A 60 -10.21 0.47 5.01
CA PHE A 60 -9.33 0.64 6.16
C PHE A 60 -9.51 -0.54 7.12
N THR A 61 -8.42 -1.17 7.51
CA THR A 61 -8.44 -2.40 8.33
C THR A 61 -7.78 -2.20 9.70
N GLU A 62 -6.85 -1.26 9.81
CA GLU A 62 -6.05 -1.06 11.00
C GLU A 62 -5.56 0.39 11.12
N ILE A 63 -5.44 0.89 12.35
CA ILE A 63 -4.54 2.00 12.69
C ILE A 63 -3.47 1.49 13.65
N ARG A 64 -2.21 1.73 13.31
CA ARG A 64 -1.07 1.56 14.21
C ARG A 64 -0.68 2.91 14.80
N TRP A 65 -0.47 2.95 16.10
CA TRP A 65 -0.13 4.14 16.88
C TRP A 65 1.28 4.01 17.44
N GLU A 66 2.07 5.08 17.35
CA GLU A 66 3.44 5.11 17.83
C GLU A 66 3.73 6.37 18.64
N ARG A 67 4.53 6.21 19.70
CA ARG A 67 5.06 7.33 20.49
C ARG A 67 6.41 6.93 21.09
N PRO A 68 7.42 7.81 21.08
CA PRO A 68 8.71 7.51 21.70
C PRO A 68 8.55 7.10 23.16
N GLY A 69 9.24 6.02 23.55
CA GLY A 69 9.22 5.50 24.92
C GLY A 69 7.98 4.67 25.27
N GLN A 70 7.06 4.42 24.32
CA GLN A 70 5.88 3.59 24.52
C GLN A 70 5.83 2.45 23.49
N PRO A 71 5.30 1.26 23.85
CA PRO A 71 5.09 0.20 22.88
C PRO A 71 4.06 0.65 21.83
N PRO A 72 4.20 0.23 20.55
CA PRO A 72 3.19 0.49 19.54
C PRO A 72 1.84 -0.10 19.93
N LEU A 73 0.77 0.63 19.66
CA LEU A 73 -0.60 0.18 19.88
C LEU A 73 -1.29 -0.03 18.53
N VAL A 74 -2.26 -0.93 18.50
CA VAL A 74 -2.99 -1.29 17.29
C VAL A 74 -4.49 -1.20 17.54
N SER A 75 -5.19 -0.57 16.62
CA SER A 75 -6.65 -0.54 16.53
C SER A 75 -7.11 -1.24 15.27
N ASN A 76 -7.77 -2.37 15.43
CA ASN A 76 -8.48 -2.98 14.32
C ASN A 76 -9.70 -2.11 13.97
N LEU A 77 -9.85 -1.81 12.69
CA LEU A 77 -10.94 -0.99 12.19
C LEU A 77 -12.01 -1.87 11.55
N THR A 78 -13.26 -1.58 11.88
CA THR A 78 -14.44 -2.18 11.24
C THR A 78 -15.22 -1.08 10.53
N PHE A 79 -15.67 -1.35 9.30
CA PHE A 79 -16.58 -0.45 8.63
C PHE A 79 -17.89 -0.35 9.41
N GLN A 80 -18.30 0.87 9.76
CA GLN A 80 -19.51 1.12 10.52
C GLN A 80 -20.64 1.55 9.58
N SER A 81 -20.41 2.62 8.82
CA SER A 81 -21.43 3.25 7.99
C SER A 81 -20.81 4.20 6.96
N THR A 82 -21.66 4.84 6.16
CA THR A 82 -21.30 6.00 5.35
C THR A 82 -22.07 7.19 5.90
N ASN A 83 -21.38 8.30 6.20
CA ASN A 83 -22.04 9.49 6.76
C ASN A 83 -22.82 10.28 5.69
N GLU A 84 -23.51 11.35 6.11
CA GLU A 84 -24.31 12.22 5.22
C GLU A 84 -23.49 12.88 4.10
N ALA A 85 -22.19 13.11 4.34
CA ALA A 85 -21.25 13.63 3.34
C ALA A 85 -20.76 12.57 2.33
N ARG A 86 -21.34 11.36 2.37
CA ARG A 86 -20.93 10.18 1.58
C ARG A 86 -19.51 9.70 1.87
N GLN A 87 -19.02 9.91 3.09
CA GLN A 87 -17.69 9.47 3.52
C GLN A 87 -17.81 8.16 4.30
N PRO A 88 -17.11 7.09 3.89
CA PRO A 88 -17.01 5.87 4.67
C PRO A 88 -16.44 6.13 6.07
N VAL A 89 -17.08 5.56 7.09
CA VAL A 89 -16.71 5.66 8.50
C VAL A 89 -16.33 4.29 9.03
N TYR A 90 -15.20 4.24 9.71
CA TYR A 90 -14.65 3.05 10.32
C TYR A 90 -14.42 3.29 11.81
N THR A 91 -14.72 2.29 12.63
CA THR A 91 -14.54 2.37 14.09
C THR A 91 -13.64 1.27 14.61
N GLY A 92 -12.91 1.57 15.68
CA GLY A 92 -12.10 0.63 16.42
C GLY A 92 -11.91 1.10 17.86
N SER A 93 -10.98 0.48 18.55
CA SER A 93 -10.63 0.85 19.92
C SER A 93 -9.13 0.79 20.17
N ILE A 94 -8.66 1.54 21.16
CA ILE A 94 -7.30 1.47 21.71
C ILE A 94 -7.40 1.08 23.18
N MET A 95 -6.47 0.23 23.66
CA MET A 95 -6.37 -0.15 25.08
C MET A 95 -7.70 -0.60 25.69
N ALA A 96 -8.52 -1.32 24.91
CA ALA A 96 -9.82 -1.88 25.27
C ALA A 96 -10.95 -0.88 25.66
N ALA A 97 -10.73 0.43 25.63
CA ALA A 97 -11.78 1.39 26.05
C ALA A 97 -11.86 2.68 25.25
N THR A 98 -10.77 3.16 24.64
CA THR A 98 -10.79 4.44 23.91
C THR A 98 -11.33 4.21 22.50
N MET A 99 -12.48 4.80 22.15
CA MET A 99 -13.03 4.67 20.80
C MET A 99 -12.17 5.43 19.79
N VAL A 100 -11.95 4.78 18.64
CA VAL A 100 -11.30 5.37 17.46
C VAL A 100 -12.31 5.43 16.33
N THR A 101 -12.42 6.58 15.69
CA THR A 101 -13.19 6.78 14.46
C THR A 101 -12.26 7.26 13.36
N LEU A 102 -12.29 6.60 12.20
CA LEU A 102 -11.63 7.03 10.98
C LEU A 102 -12.70 7.34 9.93
N VAL A 103 -12.62 8.54 9.36
CA VAL A 103 -13.48 8.98 8.26
C VAL A 103 -12.63 9.13 7.01
N ASP A 104 -13.02 8.44 5.94
CA ASP A 104 -12.41 8.58 4.62
C ASP A 104 -12.93 9.81 3.89
N LEU A 105 -12.12 10.87 3.84
CA LEU A 105 -12.51 12.14 3.21
C LEU A 105 -12.55 12.05 1.68
N SER A 106 -12.02 10.98 1.08
CA SER A 106 -12.06 10.73 -0.36
C SER A 106 -13.38 10.14 -0.86
N ARG A 107 -14.33 9.85 0.05
CA ARG A 107 -15.65 9.26 -0.28
C ARG A 107 -15.55 7.87 -0.90
N GLY A 108 -14.63 7.05 -0.43
CA GLY A 108 -14.41 5.68 -0.90
C GLY A 108 -13.45 5.56 -2.07
N ASN A 109 -12.91 6.66 -2.59
CA ASN A 109 -11.96 6.67 -3.69
C ASN A 109 -10.54 6.96 -3.20
N VAL A 110 -10.06 6.16 -2.25
CA VAL A 110 -8.76 6.38 -1.61
C VAL A 110 -7.65 6.14 -2.63
N ARG A 111 -6.83 7.17 -2.80
CA ARG A 111 -5.65 7.22 -3.67
C ARG A 111 -4.53 8.04 -3.02
N SER A 112 -3.32 8.00 -3.58
CA SER A 112 -2.26 8.93 -3.16
C SER A 112 -2.74 10.38 -3.17
N GLY A 113 -2.43 11.15 -2.13
CA GLY A 113 -2.90 12.51 -1.90
C GLY A 113 -4.28 12.62 -1.23
N SER A 114 -5.00 11.51 -1.03
CA SER A 114 -6.27 11.52 -0.28
C SER A 114 -6.04 11.87 1.19
N GLN A 115 -7.11 12.25 1.88
CA GLN A 115 -7.05 12.56 3.30
C GLN A 115 -8.01 11.68 4.10
N ILE A 116 -7.65 11.45 5.35
CA ILE A 116 -8.51 10.82 6.36
C ILE A 116 -8.62 11.74 7.56
N LEU A 117 -9.73 11.67 8.27
CA LEU A 117 -9.90 12.30 9.57
C LEU A 117 -9.94 11.19 10.62
N VAL A 118 -9.04 11.24 11.58
CA VAL A 118 -9.00 10.27 12.70
C VAL A 118 -9.35 11.00 13.98
N THR A 119 -10.30 10.47 14.72
CA THR A 119 -10.68 10.93 16.06
C THR A 119 -10.47 9.79 17.05
N ALA A 120 -9.83 10.08 18.17
CA ALA A 120 -9.76 9.19 19.31
C ALA A 120 -10.24 9.97 20.54
N GLU A 121 -11.25 9.46 21.25
CA GLU A 121 -12.06 10.23 22.23
C GLU A 121 -11.24 11.03 23.25
N GLU A 122 -10.07 10.54 23.65
CA GLU A 122 -9.20 11.19 24.64
C GLU A 122 -8.01 11.94 24.03
N TRP A 123 -7.70 11.71 22.75
CA TRP A 123 -6.49 12.21 22.10
C TRP A 123 -6.79 13.33 21.09
N GLY A 124 -8.07 13.54 20.82
CA GLY A 124 -8.59 14.53 19.90
C GLY A 124 -8.69 14.02 18.46
N THR A 125 -8.69 14.97 17.55
CA THR A 125 -8.87 14.74 16.11
C THR A 125 -7.63 15.20 15.36
N SER A 126 -7.28 14.47 14.30
CA SER A 126 -6.18 14.79 13.41
C SER A 126 -6.47 14.37 11.97
N THR A 127 -6.02 15.17 11.01
CA THR A 127 -6.09 14.84 9.59
C THR A 127 -4.81 14.14 9.17
N GLY A 128 -4.96 13.02 8.45
CA GLY A 128 -3.86 12.26 7.88
C GLY A 128 -3.89 12.29 6.35
N ASN A 129 -2.73 12.08 5.72
CA ASN A 129 -2.57 12.04 4.27
C ASN A 129 -2.23 10.64 3.79
N CYS A 130 -2.93 10.18 2.77
CA CYS A 130 -2.73 8.89 2.13
C CYS A 130 -1.69 8.98 1.03
N GLY A 131 -0.82 7.98 0.98
CA GLY A 131 0.15 7.79 -0.09
C GLY A 131 0.14 6.35 -0.57
N ILE A 132 0.52 6.14 -1.83
CA ILE A 132 1.08 4.85 -2.23
C ILE A 132 2.30 4.63 -1.34
N SER A 133 2.56 3.39 -0.91
CA SER A 133 3.86 3.06 -0.34
C SER A 133 4.93 3.15 -1.44
N SER A 134 5.22 4.35 -1.90
CA SER A 134 6.53 4.73 -2.39
C SER A 134 7.20 5.43 -1.23
N ASP A 135 8.29 4.85 -0.74
CA ASP A 135 9.43 5.53 -0.14
C ASP A 135 9.34 7.08 -0.22
N ASN A 136 9.51 7.77 0.93
CA ASN A 136 9.79 9.22 1.10
C ASN A 136 8.84 10.06 2.00
N SER A 137 8.37 9.51 3.12
CA SER A 137 8.18 10.35 4.32
C SER A 137 8.92 9.71 5.50
N MET A 138 10.25 9.83 5.46
CA MET A 138 11.15 9.43 6.54
C MET A 138 11.26 10.59 7.54
N GLY A 139 10.18 10.82 8.27
CA GLY A 139 10.04 11.93 9.21
C GLY A 139 9.79 11.49 10.65
N ASN A 140 10.69 10.68 11.24
CA ASN A 140 11.05 10.61 12.68
C ASN A 140 11.92 9.37 12.95
N SER A 141 12.75 9.40 14.00
CA SER A 141 13.75 8.35 14.29
C SER A 141 13.14 6.99 14.69
N SER A 142 11.84 6.91 14.99
CA SER A 142 11.09 5.66 15.25
C SER A 142 10.53 5.01 13.97
N ASP A 143 10.16 5.82 12.98
CA ASP A 143 9.30 5.37 11.88
C ASP A 143 10.10 4.65 10.79
N TRP A 144 11.37 5.03 10.60
CA TRP A 144 12.24 4.41 9.60
C TRP A 144 12.63 2.98 9.99
N PHE A 145 12.82 2.70 11.28
CA PHE A 145 13.17 1.36 11.76
C PHE A 145 11.98 0.41 11.62
N THR A 146 10.80 0.87 12.06
CA THR A 146 9.52 0.18 11.83
C THR A 146 9.34 -0.17 10.36
N THR A 147 9.60 0.79 9.47
CA THR A 147 9.49 0.61 8.02
C THR A 147 10.51 -0.41 7.51
N ALA A 148 11.77 -0.33 7.94
CA ALA A 148 12.80 -1.29 7.56
C ALA A 148 12.41 -2.71 8.01
N ARG A 149 12.02 -2.90 9.27
CA ARG A 149 11.60 -4.21 9.78
C ARG A 149 10.43 -4.79 9.00
N LYS A 150 9.39 -3.98 8.75
CA LYS A 150 8.20 -4.39 7.99
C LYS A 150 8.53 -4.86 6.56
N ASN A 151 9.40 -4.15 5.86
CA ASN A 151 9.73 -4.45 4.46
C ASN A 151 10.77 -5.57 4.31
N LEU A 152 11.58 -5.80 5.34
CA LEU A 152 12.67 -6.76 5.28
C LEU A 152 12.25 -8.14 5.79
N VAL A 153 11.51 -8.24 6.89
CA VAL A 153 11.11 -9.55 7.45
C VAL A 153 10.31 -10.37 6.43
N GLY A 154 10.73 -11.62 6.24
CA GLY A 154 10.15 -12.54 5.25
C GLY A 154 10.72 -12.40 3.84
N SER A 155 11.49 -11.35 3.53
CA SER A 155 12.17 -11.22 2.25
C SER A 155 13.42 -12.10 2.17
N ASN A 156 13.77 -12.56 0.97
CA ASN A 156 15.03 -13.29 0.79
C ASN A 156 16.23 -12.34 0.82
N ALA A 157 17.44 -12.88 1.04
CA ALA A 157 18.65 -12.08 1.23
C ALA A 157 18.92 -11.09 0.07
N ASN A 158 18.68 -11.48 -1.17
CA ASN A 158 18.92 -10.62 -2.33
C ASN A 158 17.87 -9.50 -2.45
N GLN A 159 16.62 -9.76 -2.07
CA GLN A 159 15.58 -8.73 -2.00
C GLN A 159 15.87 -7.73 -0.88
N ALA A 160 16.20 -8.23 0.31
CA ALA A 160 16.55 -7.43 1.49
C ALA A 160 17.70 -6.45 1.20
N ARG A 161 18.84 -6.97 0.71
CA ARG A 161 20.03 -6.16 0.41
C ARG A 161 19.78 -5.11 -0.66
N ARG A 162 18.95 -5.41 -1.67
CA ARG A 162 18.55 -4.43 -2.70
C ARG A 162 17.65 -3.35 -2.12
N TRP A 163 16.68 -3.73 -1.28
CA TRP A 163 15.81 -2.77 -0.61
C TRP A 163 16.61 -1.81 0.29
N LEU A 164 17.55 -2.34 1.08
CA LEU A 164 18.44 -1.56 1.94
C LEU A 164 19.23 -0.51 1.15
N LYS A 165 19.91 -0.91 0.07
CA LYS A 165 20.67 0.02 -0.79
C LYS A 165 19.80 1.11 -1.40
N ARG A 166 18.58 0.78 -1.84
CA ARG A 166 17.62 1.78 -2.37
C ARG A 166 17.13 2.75 -1.31
N ASN A 167 17.13 2.34 -0.04
CA ASN A 167 16.61 3.11 1.09
C ASN A 167 17.72 3.79 1.92
N ASN A 168 18.84 4.12 1.27
CA ASN A 168 19.99 4.83 1.86
C ASN A 168 20.65 4.09 3.04
N PHE A 169 20.51 2.76 3.09
CA PHE A 169 21.34 1.93 3.94
C PHE A 169 22.60 1.50 3.21
N PHE A 170 23.72 1.50 3.92
CA PHE A 170 24.99 0.97 3.46
C PHE A 170 25.43 -0.16 4.39
N PHE A 171 25.98 -1.20 3.77
CA PHE A 171 26.52 -2.34 4.51
C PHE A 171 27.72 -1.86 5.33
N ASN A 172 27.75 -2.22 6.60
CA ASN A 172 28.85 -1.92 7.51
C ASN A 172 29.72 -3.15 7.68
N GLN A 173 29.16 -4.23 8.25
CA GLN A 173 29.91 -5.45 8.54
C GLN A 173 28.99 -6.66 8.73
N THR A 174 29.55 -7.86 8.62
CA THR A 174 28.89 -9.11 9.04
C THR A 174 29.27 -9.37 10.50
N LEU A 175 28.27 -9.41 11.39
CA LEU A 175 28.48 -9.66 12.82
C LEU A 175 28.56 -11.15 13.14
N GLU A 176 27.82 -11.96 12.38
CA GLU A 176 27.77 -13.41 12.57
C GLU A 176 27.53 -14.11 11.23
N GLN A 177 28.20 -15.23 11.01
CA GLN A 177 27.96 -16.08 9.85
C GLN A 177 28.13 -17.55 10.21
N THR A 178 27.05 -18.31 10.03
CA THR A 178 26.99 -19.75 10.18
C THR A 178 26.30 -20.36 8.96
N ASN A 179 26.27 -21.70 8.88
CA ASN A 179 25.63 -22.41 7.77
C ASN A 179 24.11 -22.13 7.64
N ARG A 180 23.45 -21.65 8.71
CA ARG A 180 21.99 -21.43 8.74
C ARG A 180 21.58 -20.01 9.09
N ARG A 181 22.49 -19.21 9.65
CA ARG A 181 22.20 -17.88 10.16
C ARG A 181 23.30 -16.89 9.79
N ILE A 182 22.91 -15.71 9.33
CA ILE A 182 23.81 -14.58 9.05
C ILE A 182 23.23 -13.34 9.73
N VAL A 183 24.06 -12.56 10.40
CA VAL A 183 23.67 -11.26 10.95
C VAL A 183 24.52 -10.19 10.28
N GLU A 184 23.88 -9.28 9.56
CA GLU A 184 24.55 -8.17 8.88
C GLU A 184 24.17 -6.84 9.52
N ARG A 185 25.16 -5.99 9.80
CA ARG A 185 24.94 -4.62 10.25
C ARG A 185 24.88 -3.67 9.06
N TRP A 186 23.84 -2.85 9.03
CA TRP A 186 23.59 -1.84 8.01
C TRP A 186 23.40 -0.49 8.67
N ASN A 187 24.16 0.51 8.22
CA ASN A 187 24.07 1.88 8.69
C ASN A 187 23.23 2.71 7.70
N ARG A 188 22.70 3.82 8.18
CA ARG A 188 21.91 4.78 7.40
C ARG A 188 22.32 6.20 7.76
N ASN A 189 22.40 7.07 6.75
CA ASN A 189 22.91 8.43 6.91
C ASN A 189 21.84 9.49 7.24
N ASN A 190 20.56 9.23 6.97
CA ASN A 190 19.50 10.22 7.26
C ASN A 190 18.09 9.61 7.43
N PRO A 191 17.50 9.67 8.65
CA PRO A 191 18.19 9.93 9.91
C PRO A 191 19.32 8.92 10.15
N ASN A 192 20.35 9.37 10.86
CA ASN A 192 21.44 8.50 11.30
C ASN A 192 20.88 7.36 12.15
N GLY A 193 21.28 6.14 11.81
CA GLY A 193 20.86 4.95 12.52
C GLY A 193 21.54 3.70 11.98
N ALA A 194 21.48 2.62 12.75
CA ALA A 194 21.99 1.33 12.32
C ALA A 194 21.00 0.24 12.72
N ILE A 195 20.95 -0.81 11.89
CA ILE A 195 20.14 -2.00 12.12
C ILE A 195 20.99 -3.25 11.91
N ASP A 196 20.65 -4.29 12.66
CA ASP A 196 21.15 -5.63 12.41
C ASP A 196 20.03 -6.43 11.74
N VAL A 197 20.32 -6.96 10.54
CA VAL A 197 19.40 -7.78 9.75
C VAL A 197 19.78 -9.24 9.93
N ILE A 198 18.84 -10.04 10.43
CA ILE A 198 19.08 -11.43 10.80
C ILE A 198 18.48 -12.34 9.73
N PHE A 199 19.35 -12.98 8.96
CA PHE A 199 18.97 -13.98 7.98
C PHE A 199 18.99 -15.37 8.60
N VAL A 200 17.93 -16.15 8.41
CA VAL A 200 17.87 -17.58 8.71
C VAL A 200 17.43 -18.30 7.45
N ASN A 201 18.18 -19.33 7.02
CA ASN A 201 17.91 -20.08 5.80
C ASN A 201 17.65 -19.16 4.58
N ASN A 202 18.53 -18.17 4.37
CA ASN A 202 18.48 -17.19 3.27
C ASN A 202 17.25 -16.25 3.25
N THR A 203 16.48 -16.21 4.36
CA THR A 203 15.31 -15.33 4.53
C THR A 203 15.54 -14.43 5.74
N VAL A 204 15.10 -13.17 5.68
CA VAL A 204 15.16 -12.28 6.86
C VAL A 204 14.16 -12.77 7.90
N SER A 205 14.68 -13.24 9.02
CA SER A 205 13.91 -13.65 10.19
C SER A 205 13.51 -12.46 11.07
N ASP A 206 14.40 -11.49 11.24
CA ASP A 206 14.14 -10.29 12.04
C ASP A 206 15.07 -9.13 11.67
N VAL A 207 14.71 -7.94 12.12
CA VAL A 207 15.52 -6.72 12.05
C VAL A 207 15.46 -6.01 13.39
N VAL A 208 16.63 -5.71 13.96
CA VAL A 208 16.75 -5.07 15.28
C VAL A 208 17.55 -3.77 15.17
N MET A 209 17.24 -2.79 16.03
CA MET A 209 18.05 -1.59 16.15
C MET A 209 19.43 -1.96 16.66
N ALA A 210 20.47 -1.55 15.94
CA ALA A 210 21.83 -1.70 16.40
C ALA A 210 22.08 -0.68 17.52
N ARG A 211 22.68 -1.16 18.62
CA ARG A 211 23.20 -0.32 19.71
C ARG A 211 24.61 0.17 19.37
#